data_AF-A0A1Y4VGC7-F1
#
_entry.id   AF-A0A1Y4VGC7-F1
#
_cell.length_a   1.000
_cell.length_b   1.000
_cell.length_c   1.000
_cell.angle_alpha   90.00
_cell.angle_beta   90.00
_cell.angle_gamma   90.00
#
_symmetry.space_group_name_H-M   'P 1'
#
loop_
_entity.id
_entity.type
_entity.pdbx_description
1 polymer ?
#
loop_
_entity_poly.entity_id
_entity_poly.type
_entity_poly.pdbx_seq_one_letter_code
_entity_poly.pdbx_strand_id
1 'polypeptide(L)' 'MSEKIVICKSCGKPEYWGEMIWLSGKCMCRDCYKTELELRMGSDYIWDDLNGKRPTREEYEAQEGVENA' A
#
# COMPACT_ATOMS: atom_id res chain seq x y z
N MET A 1 15.87 -10.07 2.87
CA MET A 1 14.62 -10.63 2.32
C MET A 1 13.87 -9.47 1.71
N SER A 2 13.70 -9.45 0.39
CA SER A 2 13.00 -8.35 -0.29
C SER A 2 11.51 -8.51 -0.05
N GLU A 3 10.88 -7.50 0.55
CA GLU A 3 9.43 -7.49 0.74
C GLU A 3 8.77 -7.40 -0.64
N LYS A 4 7.85 -8.33 -0.95
CA LYS A 4 7.16 -8.35 -2.25
C LYS A 4 6.41 -7.04 -2.45
N ILE A 5 6.76 -6.30 -3.49
CA ILE A 5 6.06 -5.09 -3.91
C ILE A 5 4.90 -5.49 -4.81
N VAL A 6 3.74 -4.87 -4.57
CA VAL A 6 2.52 -5.06 -5.35
C VAL A 6 1.91 -3.71 -5.72
N ILE A 7 1.10 -3.67 -6.77
CA ILE A 7 0.34 -2.47 -7.15
C ILE A 7 -1.04 -2.50 -6.50
N CYS A 8 -1.37 -1.44 -5.76
CA CYS A 8 -2.69 -1.25 -5.20
C CYS A 8 -3.73 -1.12 -6.33
N LYS A 9 -4.76 -1.97 -6.31
CA LYS A 9 -5.82 -1.98 -7.33
C LYS A 9 -6.74 -0.76 -7.29
N SER A 10 -6.75 -0.02 -6.17
CA SER A 10 -7.61 1.14 -5.98
C SER A 10 -6.95 2.44 -6.43
N CYS A 11 -5.69 2.68 -6.07
CA CYS A 11 -4.99 3.94 -6.38
C CYS A 11 -3.85 3.79 -7.40
N GLY A 12 -3.48 2.56 -7.80
CA GLY A 12 -2.40 2.30 -8.76
C GLY A 12 -0.99 2.55 -8.22
N LYS A 13 -0.84 2.88 -6.94
CA LYS A 13 0.48 3.09 -6.33
C LYS A 13 1.10 1.76 -5.86
N PRO A 14 2.43 1.62 -5.93
CA PRO A 14 3.13 0.47 -5.36
C PRO A 14 3.07 0.50 -3.83
N GLU A 15 2.99 -0.69 -3.22
CA GLU A 15 3.03 -0.88 -1.77
C GLU A 15 3.64 -2.25 -1.45
N TYR A 16 4.23 -2.40 -0.27
CA TYR A 16 4.68 -3.72 0.19
C TYR A 16 3.48 -4.61 0.51
N TRP A 17 3.48 -5.85 0.02
CA TRP A 17 2.41 -6.82 0.27
C TRP A 17 2.18 -7.07 1.77
N GLY A 18 3.25 -7.05 2.57
CA GLY A 18 3.17 -7.18 4.03
C GLY A 18 2.51 -5.98 4.73
N GLU A 19 2.52 -4.81 4.09
CA GLU A 19 1.96 -3.55 4.61
C GLU A 19 0.52 -3.29 4.09
N MET A 20 -0.05 -4.23 3.33
CA MET A 20 -1.44 -4.15 2.89
C MET A 20 -2.39 -4.41 4.06
N ILE A 21 -3.41 -3.55 4.19
CA ILE A 21 -4.38 -3.59 5.28
C ILE A 21 -5.67 -4.24 4.82
N TRP A 22 -6.18 -5.17 5.62
CA TRP A 22 -7.48 -5.79 5.42
C TRP A 22 -8.54 -5.12 6.29
N LEU A 23 -9.50 -4.45 5.67
CA LEU A 23 -10.63 -3.83 6.36
C LEU A 23 -11.95 -4.27 5.72
N SER A 24 -12.81 -4.92 6.51
CA SER A 24 -14.16 -5.34 6.08
C SER A 24 -14.16 -6.17 4.78
N GLY A 25 -13.17 -7.06 4.60
CA GLY A 25 -13.03 -7.92 3.41
C GLY A 25 -12.36 -7.26 2.21
N LYS A 26 -11.96 -5.99 2.30
CA LYS A 26 -11.16 -5.30 1.27
C LYS A 26 -9.68 -5.32 1.67
N CYS A 27 -8.81 -5.69 0.73
CA CYS A 27 -7.37 -5.53 0.84
C CYS A 27 -6.96 -4.21 0.18
N MET A 28 -6.34 -3.31 0.93
CA MET A 28 -6.05 -1.94 0.50
C MET A 28 -4.65 -1.53 0.94
N CYS A 29 -4.00 -0.64 0.17
CA CYS A 29 -2.76 -0.01 0.64
C CYS A 29 -3.06 0.98 1.77
N ARG A 30 -2.00 1.39 2.47
CA ARG A 30 -2.08 2.33 3.60
C ARG A 30 -2.75 3.67 3.23
N ASP A 31 -2.54 4.18 2.01
CA ASP A 31 -3.20 5.41 1.53
C ASP A 31 -4.71 5.23 1.40
N CYS A 32 -5.14 4.15 0.75
CA CYS A 32 -6.57 3.87 0.56
C CYS A 32 -7.26 3.58 1.89
N TYR A 33 -6.57 2.93 2.82
CA TYR A 33 -7.06 2.72 4.17
C TYR A 33 -7.29 4.04 4.91
N LYS A 34 -6.30 4.96 4.87
CA LYS A 34 -6.43 6.30 5.45
C LYS A 34 -7.66 7.03 4.91
N THR A 35 -7.80 7.09 3.58
CA THR A 35 -8.95 7.75 2.94
C THR A 35 -10.28 7.10 3.31
N GLU A 36 -10.37 5.77 3.35
CA GLU A 36 -11.59 5.07 3.77
C GLU A 36 -11.95 5.39 5.23
N LEU A 37 -10.97 5.47 6.13
CA LEU A 37 -11.21 5.85 7.52
C LEU A 37 -11.67 7.31 7.66
N GLU A 38 -11.02 8.24 6.96
CA GLU A 38 -11.41 9.65 6.96
C GLU A 38 -12.84 9.84 6.43
N LEU A 39 -13.20 9.10 5.38
CA LEU A 39 -14.56 9.09 4.84
C LEU A 39 -15.58 8.48 5.82
N ARG A 40 -15.21 7.43 6.56
CA ARG A 40 -16.11 6.77 7.53
C ARG A 40 -16.29 7.57 8.81
N MET A 41 -15.22 8.16 9.33
CA MET A 41 -15.25 8.92 10.58
C MET A 41 -15.68 10.38 10.35
N GLY A 42 -15.50 10.91 9.15
CA GLY A 42 -15.76 12.32 8.83
C GLY A 42 -14.72 13.27 9.43
N SER A 43 -13.56 12.75 9.85
CA SER A 43 -12.46 13.49 10.47
C SER A 43 -11.12 13.05 9.90
N ASP A 44 -10.16 13.96 9.86
CA ASP A 44 -8.81 13.67 9.38
C ASP A 44 -8.13 12.56 10.21
N TYR A 45 -7.34 11.73 9.54
CA TYR A 45 -6.60 10.66 10.20
C TYR A 45 -5.40 11.27 10.96
N ILE A 46 -5.42 11.11 12.29
CA ILE A 46 -4.46 11.75 13.19
C ILE A 46 -3.21 10.90 13.51
N TRP A 47 -3.20 9.63 13.12
CA TRP A 47 -2.10 8.71 13.45
C TRP A 47 -1.02 8.71 12.36
N ASP A 48 0.23 8.47 12.75
CA ASP A 48 1.42 8.45 11.89
C ASP A 48 1.93 7.04 11.57
N ASP A 49 1.20 6.01 12.00
CA ASP A 49 1.49 4.59 11.82
C ASP A 49 1.59 4.15 10.34
N LEU A 50 1.05 4.96 9.43
CA LEU A 50 1.08 4.70 7.98
C LEU A 50 2.28 5.33 7.26
N ASN A 51 3.15 6.08 7.95
CA ASN A 51 4.27 6.84 7.34
C ASN A 51 5.55 6.00 7.11
N GLY A 52 5.48 4.68 7.21
CA GLY A 52 6.62 3.80 6.96
C GLY A 52 7.17 3.89 5.54
N LYS A 53 8.36 3.30 5.30
CA LYS A 53 8.99 3.26 3.96
C LYS A 53 7.99 2.74 2.93
N ARG A 54 7.93 3.43 1.79
CA ARG A 54 7.12 3.06 0.63
C ARG A 54 8.02 2.60 -0.50
N PRO A 55 7.63 1.57 -1.24
CA PRO A 55 8.34 1.22 -2.45
C PRO A 55 8.12 2.27 -3.53
N THR A 56 9.11 2.48 -4.37
CA THR A 56 8.97 3.25 -5.60
C THR A 56 8.49 2.35 -6.73
N ARG A 57 8.03 2.98 -7.81
CA ARG A 57 7.66 2.26 -9.04
C ARG A 57 8.89 1.59 -9.68
N GLU A 58 10.05 2.22 -9.60
CA GLU A 58 11.32 1.67 -10.08
C GLU A 58 11.71 0.40 -9.31
N GLU A 59 11.52 0.38 -7.98
CA GLU A 59 11.75 -0.81 -7.16
C GLU A 59 10.80 -1.96 -7.56
N TYR A 60 9.54 -1.67 -7.90
CA TYR A 60 8.60 -2.67 -8.42
C TYR A 60 9.03 -3.22 -9.79
N GLU A 61 9.41 -2.35 -10.73
CA GLU A 61 9.84 -2.75 -12.07
C GLU A 61 11.13 -3.59 -12.01
N ALA A 62 12.05 -3.26 -11.10
CA ALA A 62 13.24 -4.07 -10.84
C ALA A 62 12.90 -5.46 -10.27
N GLN A 63 11.90 -5.56 -9.37
CA GLN A 63 11.42 -6.85 -8.88
C GLN A 63 10.86 -7.71 -10.02
N GLU A 64 9.95 -7.17 -10.83
CA GLU A 64 9.34 -7.92 -11.95
C GLU A 64 10.38 -8.33 -13.00
N GLY A 65 11.40 -7.49 -13.24
CA GLY A 65 12.51 -7.82 -14.13
C GLY A 65 13.40 -8.95 -13.61
N VAL A 66 13.48 -9.14 -12.29
CA VAL A 66 14.21 -10.25 -11.65
C VAL A 66 13.34 -11.51 -11.56
N GLU A 67 12.04 -11.40 -11.29
CA GLU A 67 11.12 -12.55 -11.18
C GLU A 67 10.85 -13.22 -12.54
N ASN A 68 10.99 -12.48 -13.65
CA ASN A 68 10.76 -12.96 -15.02
C ASN A 68 12.04 -13.25 -15.84
N ALA A 69 13.24 -13.21 -15.23
CA ALA A 69 14.53 -13.49 -15.88
C ALA A 69 15.06 -14.89 -15.53
#